data_AF-A0A932VAA3-F1
#
_entry.id   AF-A0A932VAA3-F1
#
_cell.length_a   1.000
_cell.length_b   1.000
_cell.length_c   1.000
_cell.angle_alpha   90.00
_cell.angle_beta   90.00
_cell.angle_gamma   90.00
#
_symmetry.space_group_name_H-M   'P 1'
#
loop_
_entity.id
_entity.type
_entity.pdbx_description
1 polymer ?
#
loop_
_entity_poly.entity_id
_entity_poly.type
_entity_poly.pdbx_seq_one_letter_code
_entity_poly.pdbx_strand_id
1 'polypeptide(L)'
;WVRKNRSVARIAITSLSSSLLFFVVTNFAVWAFQEMYPKTLAGLATCYVAAIPFFQQTILGDALFAAVLFGGYALVQKCLPVLRETAVTEPI
;
A
#
# COMPACT_ATOMS: atom_id res chain seq x y z
N TRP A 1 -14.36 7.90 -19.21
CA TRP A 1 -12.93 7.71 -19.57
C TRP A 1 -12.17 6.85 -18.54
N VAL A 2 -12.84 6.02 -17.72
CA VAL A 2 -12.22 5.21 -16.64
C VAL A 2 -12.66 3.74 -16.78
N ARG A 3 -12.28 3.07 -17.88
CA ARG A 3 -12.77 1.72 -18.12
C ARG A 3 -11.85 0.93 -19.05
N LYS A 4 -10.68 0.48 -18.56
CA LYS A 4 -10.15 -0.84 -19.00
C LYS A 4 -8.93 -1.44 -18.32
N ASN A 5 -8.11 -0.71 -17.55
CA ASN A 5 -6.90 -1.31 -16.96
C ASN A 5 -6.86 -1.17 -15.44
N ARG A 6 -7.57 -2.04 -14.72
CA ARG A 6 -7.21 -2.38 -13.32
C ARG A 6 -5.93 -3.22 -13.34
N SER A 7 -4.84 -2.63 -13.79
CA SER A 7 -3.54 -3.31 -13.74
C SER A 7 -3.13 -3.36 -12.28
N VAL A 8 -3.00 -4.58 -11.74
CA VAL A 8 -2.44 -4.85 -10.42
C VAL A 8 -1.14 -4.05 -10.21
N ALA A 9 -0.35 -3.87 -11.27
CA ALA A 9 0.86 -3.06 -11.25
C ALA A 9 0.59 -1.57 -10.92
N ARG A 10 -0.49 -0.97 -11.42
CA ARG A 10 -0.82 0.43 -11.09
C ARG A 10 -1.19 0.58 -9.62
N ILE A 11 -1.96 -0.38 -9.08
CA ILE A 11 -2.32 -0.40 -7.66
C ILE A 11 -1.07 -0.60 -6.79
N ALA A 12 -0.20 -1.52 -7.18
CA ALA A 12 1.07 -1.75 -6.49
C ALA A 12 1.98 -0.52 -6.50
N ILE A 13 2.12 0.16 -7.66
CA ILE A 13 2.94 1.38 -7.78
C ILE A 13 2.37 2.50 -6.91
N THR A 14 1.05 2.76 -6.96
CA THR A 14 0.44 3.80 -6.13
C THR A 14 0.56 3.49 -4.64
N SER A 15 0.37 2.22 -4.24
CA SER A 15 0.56 1.79 -2.84
C SER A 15 2.00 2.01 -2.39
N LEU A 16 2.97 1.55 -3.18
CA LEU A 16 4.39 1.66 -2.85
C LEU A 16 4.84 3.13 -2.76
N SER A 17 4.38 3.99 -3.69
CA SER A 17 4.66 5.43 -3.65
C SER A 17 4.07 6.09 -2.41
N SER A 18 2.85 5.71 -2.00
CA SER A 18 2.24 6.21 -0.77
C SER A 18 3.04 5.79 0.46
N SER A 19 3.46 4.52 0.54
CA SER A 19 4.23 3.99 1.66
C SER A 19 5.62 4.61 1.74
N LEU A 20 6.25 4.90 0.59
CA LEU A 20 7.52 5.63 0.54
C LEU A 20 7.38 7.08 1.02
N LEU A 21 6.33 7.79 0.58
CA LEU A 21 6.04 9.15 1.05
C LEU A 21 5.78 9.17 2.56
N PHE A 22 4.96 8.23 3.05
CA PHE A 22 4.69 8.09 4.47
C PHE A 22 5.98 7.84 5.26
N PHE A 23 6.84 6.94 4.78
CA PHE A 23 8.14 6.65 5.40
C PHE A 23 9.02 7.90 5.52
N VAL A 24 9.17 8.68 4.45
CA VAL A 24 9.99 9.89 4.47
C VAL A 24 9.41 10.95 5.41
N VAL A 25 8.12 11.25 5.27
CA VAL A 25 7.48 12.33 6.04
C VAL A 25 7.44 12.02 7.53
N THR A 26 7.08 10.78 7.91
CA THR A 26 6.97 10.41 9.33
C THR A 26 8.32 10.35 10.02
N ASN A 27 9.36 9.82 9.38
CA ASN A 27 10.70 9.79 9.97
C ASN A 27 11.33 11.18 10.05
N PHE A 28 11.07 12.04 9.05
CA PHE A 28 11.44 13.44 9.16
C PHE A 28 10.71 14.13 10.31
N ALA A 29 9.41 13.88 10.49
CA ALA A 29 8.64 14.42 11.61
C ALA A 29 9.16 13.92 12.97
N VAL A 30 9.51 12.64 13.09
CA VAL A 30 10.15 12.09 14.31
C VAL A 30 11.45 12.83 14.59
N TRP A 31 12.34 12.95 13.60
CA TRP A 31 13.58 13.70 13.77
C TRP A 31 13.35 15.18 14.07
N ALA A 32 12.33 15.82 13.51
CA ALA A 32 12.05 17.25 13.67
C ALA A 32 11.35 17.60 14.99
N PHE A 33 10.40 16.77 15.44
CA PHE A 33 9.54 17.08 16.59
C PHE A 33 9.87 16.27 17.85
N GLN A 34 10.53 15.12 17.75
CA GLN A 34 10.93 14.34 18.92
C GLN A 34 12.35 14.69 19.36
N GLU A 35 12.66 14.57 20.64
CA GLU A 35 14.02 14.79 21.18
C GLU A 35 14.88 13.52 21.17
N MET A 36 14.39 12.44 20.56
CA MET A 36 15.06 11.13 20.53
C MET A 36 16.37 11.14 19.74
N TYR A 37 16.50 12.02 18.74
CA TYR A 37 17.69 12.13 17.90
C TYR A 37 18.25 13.56 17.89
N PRO A 38 19.59 13.72 17.83
CA PRO A 38 20.20 15.04 17.67
C PRO A 38 19.67 15.73 16.41
N LYS A 39 19.42 17.05 16.49
CA LYS A 39 18.98 17.89 15.35
C LYS A 39 20.15 18.22 14.41
N THR A 40 20.91 17.20 14.05
CA THR A 40 22.04 17.25 13.11
C THR A 40 21.78 16.31 11.96
N LEU A 41 22.51 16.48 10.85
CA LEU A 41 22.42 15.57 9.70
C LEU A 41 22.77 14.11 10.08
N ALA A 42 23.67 13.93 11.05
CA ALA A 42 24.00 12.61 11.58
C ALA A 42 22.80 11.97 12.30
N GLY A 43 22.11 12.74 13.16
CA GLY A 43 20.90 12.26 13.85
C GLY A 43 19.75 11.97 12.88
N LEU A 44 19.63 12.73 11.79
CA LEU A 44 18.68 12.44 10.72
C LEU A 44 18.99 11.10 10.05
N ALA A 45 20.25 10.85 9.67
CA ALA A 45 20.67 9.58 9.08
C ALA A 45 20.40 8.40 10.02
N THR A 46 20.70 8.54 11.31
CA THR A 46 20.41 7.49 12.31
C THR A 46 18.90 7.21 12.43
N CYS A 47 18.06 8.24 12.46
CA CYS A 47 16.60 8.07 12.48
C CYS A 47 16.09 7.27 11.28
N TYR A 48 16.59 7.56 10.08
CA TYR A 48 16.20 6.83 8.87
C TYR A 48 16.72 5.40 8.83
N VAL A 49 17.96 5.15 9.27
CA VAL A 49 18.52 3.79 9.34
C VAL A 49 17.74 2.92 10.32
N ALA A 50 17.38 3.46 11.48
CA ALA A 50 16.54 2.77 12.47
C ALA A 50 15.14 2.47 11.94
N ALA A 51 14.64 3.25 10.97
CA ALA A 51 13.32 3.09 10.38
C ALA A 51 13.25 2.02 9.26
N ILE A 52 14.39 1.65 8.65
CA ILE A 52 14.47 0.62 7.59
C ILE A 52 13.72 -0.68 7.95
N PRO A 53 13.93 -1.31 9.14
CA PRO A 53 13.21 -2.54 9.49
C PRO A 53 11.69 -2.34 9.55
N PHE A 54 11.20 -1.16 9.96
CA PHE A 54 9.77 -0.86 9.98
C PHE A 54 9.20 -0.71 8.57
N PHE A 55 9.96 -0.11 7.64
CA PHE A 55 9.54 0.02 6.26
C PHE A 55 9.35 -1.34 5.56
N GLN A 56 10.21 -2.31 5.86
CA GLN A 56 10.05 -3.67 5.37
C GLN A 56 8.74 -4.31 5.84
N GLN A 57 8.37 -4.08 7.10
CA GLN A 57 7.08 -4.55 7.64
C GLN A 57 5.89 -3.86 6.97
N THR A 58 6.00 -2.56 6.66
CA THR A 58 4.96 -1.82 5.92
C THR A 58 4.74 -2.42 4.52
N ILE A 59 5.80 -2.65 3.75
CA ILE A 59 5.69 -3.25 2.41
C ILE A 59 5.06 -4.64 2.49
N LEU A 60 5.48 -5.46 3.45
CA LEU A 60 4.94 -6.80 3.63
C LEU A 60 3.45 -6.74 4.00
N GLY A 61 3.06 -5.82 4.88
CA GLY A 61 1.66 -5.56 5.25
C GLY A 61 0.82 -5.14 4.05
N ASP A 62 1.30 -4.19 3.25
CA ASP A 62 0.62 -3.74 2.03
C ASP A 62 0.45 -4.88 1.03
N ALA A 63 1.49 -5.70 0.84
CA ALA A 63 1.45 -6.86 -0.05
C ALA A 63 0.46 -7.93 0.42
N LEU A 64 0.46 -8.24 1.73
CA LEU A 64 -0.49 -9.19 2.32
C LEU A 64 -1.92 -8.67 2.23
N PHE A 65 -2.16 -7.40 2.52
CA PHE A 65 -3.48 -6.79 2.42
C PHE A 65 -3.99 -6.82 0.97
N ALA A 66 -3.14 -6.47 0.00
CA ALA A 66 -3.48 -6.59 -1.41
C ALA A 66 -3.76 -8.04 -1.83
N ALA A 67 -2.94 -8.99 -1.39
CA ALA A 67 -3.13 -10.42 -1.67
C ALA A 67 -4.44 -10.95 -1.11
N VAL A 68 -4.79 -10.58 0.13
CA VAL A 68 -6.06 -10.98 0.75
C VAL A 68 -7.25 -10.32 0.07
N LEU A 69 -7.18 -9.02 -0.23
CA LEU A 69 -8.29 -8.30 -0.84
C LEU A 69 -8.57 -8.77 -2.27
N PHE A 70 -7.55 -8.82 -3.13
CA PHE A 70 -7.71 -9.22 -4.52
C PHE A 70 -7.78 -10.74 -4.69
N GLY A 71 -6.98 -11.50 -3.93
CA GLY A 71 -7.02 -12.96 -3.93
C GLY A 71 -8.30 -13.50 -3.31
N GLY A 72 -8.75 -12.93 -2.20
CA GLY A 72 -10.03 -13.23 -1.57
C GLY A 72 -11.20 -12.90 -2.50
N TYR A 73 -11.20 -11.71 -3.12
CA TYR A 73 -12.20 -11.36 -4.13
C TYR A 73 -12.24 -12.35 -5.30
N ALA A 74 -11.08 -12.76 -5.82
CA ALA A 74 -10.98 -13.74 -6.89
C ALA A 74 -11.45 -15.15 -6.47
N LEU A 75 -11.16 -15.57 -5.23
CA LEU A 75 -11.65 -16.84 -4.67
C LEU A 75 -13.16 -16.82 -4.47
N VAL A 76 -13.71 -15.73 -3.92
CA VAL A 76 -15.16 -15.55 -3.75
C VAL A 76 -15.87 -15.55 -5.11
N GLN A 77 -15.33 -14.89 -6.13
CA GLN A 77 -15.88 -14.98 -7.49
C GLN A 77 -15.89 -16.40 -8.07
N LYS A 78 -14.88 -17.23 -7.73
CA LYS A 78 -14.81 -18.63 -8.18
C LYS A 78 -15.78 -19.53 -7.41
N CYS A 79 -15.94 -19.31 -6.11
CA CYS A 79 -16.80 -20.13 -5.25
C CYS A 79 -18.28 -19.71 -5.28
N LEU A 80 -18.57 -18.45 -5.57
CA LEU A 80 -19.91 -17.88 -5.63
C LEU A 80 -20.13 -17.21 -7.01
N PRO A 81 -20.38 -18.01 -8.06
CA PRO A 81 -20.68 -17.48 -9.40
C PRO A 81 -21.96 -16.63 -9.44
N VAL A 82 -22.77 -16.61 -8.38
CA VAL A 82 -23.96 -15.76 -8.24
C VAL A 82 -23.63 -14.25 -8.12
N LEU A 83 -22.39 -13.91 -7.74
CA LEU A 83 -21.88 -12.53 -7.72
C LEU A 83 -21.22 -12.12 -9.04
N ARG A 84 -21.17 -13.03 -10.03
CA ARG A 84 -20.82 -12.70 -11.41
C ARG A 84 -21.99 -11.90 -11.94
N GLU A 85 -21.92 -10.58 -11.79
CA GLU A 85 -22.92 -9.62 -12.24
C GLU A 85 -23.64 -10.17 -13.47
N THR A 86 -24.93 -10.42 -13.30
CA THR A 86 -25.91 -10.63 -14.35
C THR A 86 -25.71 -9.47 -15.31
N ALA A 87 -24.86 -9.68 -16.31
CA ALA A 87 -24.55 -8.67 -17.30
C ALA A 87 -25.82 -8.54 -18.13
N VAL A 88 -26.74 -7.70 -17.63
CA VAL A 88 -27.80 -6.99 -18.32
C VAL A 88 -28.18 -7.66 -19.64
N THR A 89 -28.82 -8.83 -19.54
CA THR A 89 -29.78 -9.28 -20.54
C THR A 89 -31.10 -8.66 -20.16
N GLU A 90 -31.28 -7.39 -20.50
CA GLU A 90 -32.63 -6.86 -20.75
C GLU A 90 -32.71 -6.68 -22.27
N PRO A 91 -33.35 -7.62 -22.99
CA PRO A 91 -33.67 -7.45 -24.39
C PRO A 91 -34.97 -6.63 -24.48
N ILE A 92 -34.88 -5.35 -24.86
CA ILE A 92 -35.97 -4.66 -25.59
C ILE A 92 -35.36 -3.66 -26.57
#